data_AF-A0A9Q6K6C9-F1
#
_entry.id   AF-A0A9Q6K6C9-F1
#
_cell.length_a   1.000
_cell.length_b   1.000
_cell.length_c   1.000
_cell.angle_alpha   90.00
_cell.angle_beta   90.00
_cell.angle_gamma   90.00
#
_symmetry.space_group_name_H-M   'P 1'
#
loop_
_entity.id
_entity.type
_entity.pdbx_description
1 polymer ?
#
loop_
_entity_poly.entity_id
_entity_poly.type
_entity_poly.pdbx_seq_one_letter_code
_entity_poly.pdbx_strand_id
1 'polypeptide(L)' 'MANSNTEHSKKLRAQTAKERNQRLKAEGKLRQISMLINSELADQFDVIAKEQGKSRPEVLKMLIELYQQKKQN' A
#
# COMPACT_ATOMS: atom_id res chain seq x y z
N MET A 1 -15.11 -21.27 -15.16
CA MET A 1 -14.35 -20.09 -14.67
C MET A 1 -14.26 -18.93 -15.68
N ALA A 2 -15.15 -18.85 -16.68
CA ALA A 2 -15.11 -17.79 -17.71
C ALA A 2 -15.64 -16.42 -17.23
N ASN A 3 -16.54 -16.41 -16.24
CA ASN A 3 -17.24 -15.18 -15.81
C ASN A 3 -16.42 -14.26 -14.89
N SER A 4 -15.31 -14.75 -14.32
CA SER A 4 -14.48 -14.03 -13.33
C SER A 4 -13.55 -12.97 -13.96
N ASN A 5 -13.31 -13.04 -15.27
CA ASN A 5 -12.49 -12.08 -16.02
C ASN A 5 -13.30 -11.16 -16.93
N THR A 6 -14.63 -11.23 -16.87
CA THR A 6 -15.52 -10.31 -17.61
C THR A 6 -15.37 -8.88 -17.07
N GLU A 7 -15.58 -7.88 -17.91
CA GLU A 7 -15.54 -6.47 -17.50
C GLU A 7 -16.49 -6.17 -16.32
N HIS A 8 -17.66 -6.82 -16.30
CA HIS A 8 -18.59 -6.75 -15.18
C HIS A 8 -17.95 -7.24 -13.87
N SER A 9 -17.33 -8.43 -13.88
CA SER A 9 -16.69 -9.00 -12.70
C SER A 9 -15.48 -8.20 -12.20
N LYS A 10 -14.70 -7.57 -13.10
CA LYS A 10 -13.60 -6.67 -12.73
C LYS A 10 -14.13 -5.42 -12.04
N LYS A 11 -15.19 -4.80 -12.60
CA LYS A 11 -15.86 -3.63 -12.02
C LYS A 11 -16.43 -3.94 -10.63
N LEU A 12 -17.08 -5.09 -10.48
CA LEU A 12 -17.62 -5.52 -9.19
C LEU A 12 -16.51 -5.68 -8.14
N ARG A 13 -15.40 -6.34 -8.49
CA ARG A 13 -14.24 -6.48 -7.59
C ARG A 13 -13.66 -5.13 -7.17
N ALA A 14 -13.53 -4.19 -8.11
CA ALA A 14 -13.05 -2.84 -7.81
C ALA A 14 -14.00 -2.05 -6.90
N GLN A 15 -15.32 -2.15 -7.11
CA GLN A 15 -16.33 -1.56 -6.22
C GLN A 15 -16.26 -2.14 -4.82
N THR A 16 -16.27 -3.46 -4.67
CA THR A 16 -16.20 -4.11 -3.36
C THR A 16 -14.91 -3.73 -2.62
N ALA A 17 -13.77 -3.65 -3.33
CA ALA A 17 -12.51 -3.19 -2.74
C ALA A 17 -12.58 -1.73 -2.27
N LYS A 18 -13.22 -0.85 -3.06
CA LYS A 18 -13.43 0.56 -2.71
C LYS A 18 -14.30 0.71 -1.47
N GLU A 19 -15.44 0.03 -1.42
CA GLU A 19 -16.38 0.05 -0.29
C GLU A 19 -15.73 -0.48 0.99
N ARG A 20 -15.00 -1.60 0.90
CA ARG A 20 -14.21 -2.12 2.03
C ARG A 20 -13.21 -1.09 2.53
N ASN A 21 -12.47 -0.45 1.64
CA ASN A 21 -11.48 0.54 2.02
C ASN A 21 -12.13 1.80 2.63
N GLN A 22 -13.28 2.24 2.14
CA GLN A 22 -14.06 3.33 2.73
C GLN A 22 -14.53 2.98 4.15
N ARG A 23 -15.06 1.77 4.36
CA ARG A 23 -15.47 1.29 5.68
C ARG A 23 -14.29 1.25 6.65
N LEU A 24 -13.16 0.67 6.25
CA LEU A 24 -11.97 0.61 7.10
C LEU A 24 -11.37 1.99 7.42
N LYS A 25 -11.49 2.96 6.51
CA LYS A 25 -11.15 4.37 6.78
C LYS A 25 -12.08 4.99 7.82
N ALA A 26 -13.40 4.77 7.69
CA ALA A 26 -14.39 5.28 8.64
C ALA A 26 -14.24 4.65 10.04
N GLU A 27 -13.87 3.38 10.12
CA GLU A 27 -13.54 2.68 11.36
C GLU A 27 -12.17 3.10 11.97
N GLY A 28 -11.44 4.03 11.33
CA GLY A 28 -10.11 4.46 11.79
C GLY A 28 -9.00 3.42 11.62
N LYS A 29 -9.28 2.27 11.00
CA LYS A 29 -8.33 1.16 10.79
C LYS A 29 -7.37 1.42 9.63
N LEU A 30 -7.75 2.27 8.68
CA LEU A 30 -6.89 2.72 7.60
C LEU A 30 -6.85 4.25 7.56
N ARG A 31 -5.65 4.80 7.37
CA ARG A 31 -5.45 6.23 7.12
C ARG A 31 -4.73 6.41 5.79
N GLN A 32 -5.23 7.34 4.98
CA GLN A 32 -4.51 7.74 3.77
C GLN A 32 -3.43 8.76 4.14
N ILE A 33 -2.21 8.51 3.67
CA ILE A 33 -1.09 9.43 3.77
C ILE A 33 -0.81 9.92 2.35
N SER A 34 -0.90 11.24 2.15
CA SER A 34 -0.53 11.90 0.89
C SER A 34 0.82 12.57 1.10
N MET A 35 1.79 12.27 0.25
CA MET A 35 3.15 12.79 0.37
C MET A 35 3.67 13.21 -1.00
N LEU A 36 4.35 14.35 -1.03
CA LEU A 36 5.13 14.84 -2.17
C LEU A 36 6.60 14.82 -1.73
N ILE A 37 7.45 14.13 -2.47
CA ILE A 37 8.89 14.03 -2.24
C ILE A 37 9.63 14.26 -3.56
N ASN A 38 10.94 14.50 -3.49
CA ASN A 38 11.77 14.60 -4.68
C ASN A 38 11.76 13.27 -5.46
N SER A 39 11.88 13.37 -6.78
CA SER A 39 11.80 12.22 -7.69
C SER A 39 12.85 11.16 -7.36
N GLU A 40 14.09 11.56 -7.12
CA GLU A 40 15.18 10.64 -6.81
C GLU A 40 14.89 9.79 -5.56
N LEU A 41 14.32 10.37 -4.51
CA LEU A 41 13.94 9.63 -3.31
C LEU A 41 12.78 8.67 -3.59
N ALA A 42 11.82 9.06 -4.43
CA ALA A 42 10.74 8.20 -4.84
C ALA A 42 11.26 6.99 -5.64
N ASP A 43 12.22 7.21 -6.54
CA ASP A 43 12.84 6.18 -7.35
C ASP A 43 13.63 5.19 -6.47
N GLN A 44 14.40 5.69 -5.51
CA GLN A 44 15.11 4.85 -4.54
C GLN A 44 14.13 3.99 -3.72
N PHE A 45 13.00 4.57 -3.30
CA PHE A 45 11.98 3.84 -2.56
C PHE A 45 11.34 2.73 -3.40
N ASP A 46 11.13 2.97 -4.69
CA ASP A 46 10.61 1.98 -5.63
C ASP A 46 11.61 0.85 -5.91
N VAL A 47 12.90 1.16 -6.00
CA VAL A 47 13.96 0.16 -6.14
C VAL A 47 13.94 -0.78 -4.93
N ILE A 48 13.91 -0.24 -3.71
CA ILE A 48 13.84 -1.06 -2.48
C ILE A 48 12.59 -1.93 -2.47
N ALA A 49 11.43 -1.37 -2.83
CA ALA A 49 10.18 -2.13 -2.91
C ALA A 49 10.28 -3.30 -3.90
N LYS A 50 10.87 -3.05 -5.08
CA LYS A 50 11.07 -4.05 -6.11
C LYS A 50 12.05 -5.14 -5.70
N GLU A 51 13.21 -4.78 -5.14
CA GLU A 51 14.23 -5.73 -4.67
C GLU A 51 13.68 -6.65 -3.57
N GLN A 52 12.84 -6.12 -2.70
CA GLN A 52 12.22 -6.87 -1.60
C GLN A 52 10.96 -7.64 -2.03
N GLY A 53 10.45 -7.42 -3.25
CA GLY A 53 9.17 -7.97 -3.71
C GLY A 53 7.97 -7.50 -2.87
N LYS A 54 8.06 -6.31 -2.27
CA LYS A 54 7.08 -5.76 -1.33
C LYS A 54 6.35 -4.56 -1.92
N SER A 55 5.16 -4.30 -1.43
CA SER A 55 4.45 -3.06 -1.71
C SER A 55 5.07 -1.88 -0.95
N ARG A 56 4.91 -0.65 -1.48
CA ARG A 56 5.36 0.59 -0.83
C ARG A 56 4.95 0.68 0.67
N PRO A 57 3.69 0.41 1.08
CA PRO A 57 3.32 0.44 2.50
C PRO A 57 4.07 -0.58 3.36
N GLU A 58 4.41 -1.75 2.83
CA GLU A 58 5.17 -2.78 3.55
C GLU A 58 6.62 -2.38 3.74
N VAL A 59 7.23 -1.72 2.73
CA VAL A 59 8.56 -1.13 2.87
C VAL A 59 8.54 -0.02 3.93
N LEU A 60 7.53 0.85 3.91
CA LEU A 60 7.39 1.89 4.94
C LEU A 60 7.30 1.30 6.35
N LYS A 61 6.53 0.22 6.52
CA LYS A 61 6.45 -0.50 7.80
C LYS A 61 7.82 -1.04 8.24
N MET A 62 8.54 -1.69 7.34
CA MET A 62 9.89 -2.19 7.61
C MET A 62 10.86 -1.08 8.01
N LEU A 63 10.81 0.08 7.33
CA LEU A 63 11.65 1.23 7.68
C LEU A 63 11.33 1.78 9.08
N ILE A 64 10.06 1.80 9.47
CA ILE A 64 9.63 2.20 10.83
C ILE A 64 10.17 1.21 11.87
N GLU A 65 10.07 -0.10 11.61
CA GLU A 65 10.58 -1.15 12.50
C GLU A 65 12.10 -1.04 12.70
N LEU A 66 12.86 -0.85 11.60
CA LEU A 66 14.31 -0.63 11.65
C LEU A 66 14.67 0.62 12.48
N TYR A 67 13.93 1.71 12.29
CA TYR A 67 14.14 2.94 13.06
C TYR A 67 13.88 2.72 14.56
N GLN A 68 12.81 2.00 14.91
CA GLN A 68 12.48 1.67 16.30
C GLN A 68 13.54 0.78 16.95
N GLN A 69 14.03 -0.24 16.24
CA GLN A 69 15.11 -1.11 16.72
C GLN A 69 16.39 -0.32 17.00
N LYS A 70 16.77 0.59 16.10
CA LYS A 70 17.95 1.43 16.27
C LYS A 70 17.84 2.36 17.48
N LYS A 71 16.65 2.86 17.80
CA LYS A 71 16.42 3.77 18.95
C LYS A 71 16.53 3.07 20.30
N GLN A 72 16.35 1.76 20.36
CA GLN A 72 16.43 0.97 21.60
C GLN A 72 17.86 0.57 21.97
N ASN A 73 18.81 0.72 21.03
CA ASN A 73 20.26 0.56 21.24
C ASN A 73 20.93 1.91 21.48
#